data_AF-A0AAN8V241-F1
#
_entry.id   AF-A0AAN8V241-F1
#
_cell.length_a   1.000
_cell.length_b   1.000
_cell.length_c   1.000
_cell.angle_alpha   90.00
_cell.angle_beta   90.00
_cell.angle_gamma   90.00
#
_symmetry.space_group_name_H-M   'P 1'
#
loop_
_entity.id
_entity.type
_entity.pdbx_description
1 polymer ?
#
loop_
_entity_poly.entity_id
_entity_poly.type
_entity_poly.pdbx_seq_one_letter_code
_entity_poly.pdbx_strand_id
1 'polypeptide(L)'
;MRAQRVPMLVCLLMLVMVRGEEVKVLNGKKLETGGLSRNSFPKGFVFGTATSAYQVEGMADKDGRGPSIWDIFIQKPGIVANNGTGEVSVDQYHHYKGDIDLMQSLNFDAYRFSISWSRIFPEGVGKVNWKGVAYYNRLIDYMLKRVTYIKERYGNPTVILSENGMDDPGNLTFAKAVKDTTRINYYRSYIGELKKAIDDGANVVGYFAWSLLDNFEWRSGYTSRFGIVYVDYKTLKRYPKMSAYWFQSILSRAKN
;
A
#
# COMPACT_ATOMS: atom_id res chain seq x y z
N MET A 1 -42.12 43.05 -0.25
CA MET A 1 -42.22 41.62 -0.64
C MET A 1 -42.51 41.57 -2.14
N ARG A 2 -41.50 41.21 -2.96
CA ARG A 2 -41.62 41.12 -4.42
C ARG A 2 -41.83 39.66 -4.83
N ALA A 3 -42.76 39.44 -5.74
CA ALA A 3 -43.06 38.17 -6.39
C ALA A 3 -42.03 37.83 -7.46
N GLN A 4 -41.80 36.53 -7.71
CA GLN A 4 -41.69 36.01 -9.08
C GLN A 4 -41.92 34.50 -9.13
N ARG A 5 -42.80 34.09 -10.06
CA ARG A 5 -43.07 32.72 -10.49
C ARG A 5 -41.90 32.19 -11.31
N VAL A 6 -41.66 30.88 -11.27
CA VAL A 6 -41.08 30.13 -12.40
C VAL A 6 -41.98 28.91 -12.67
N PRO A 7 -42.37 28.65 -13.93
CA PRO A 7 -43.28 27.56 -14.29
C PRO A 7 -42.56 26.21 -14.43
N MET A 8 -43.30 25.13 -14.18
CA MET A 8 -43.00 23.78 -14.70
C MET A 8 -43.04 23.78 -16.24
N LEU A 9 -42.05 23.15 -16.87
CA LEU A 9 -42.16 22.59 -18.21
C LEU A 9 -41.48 21.20 -18.26
N VAL A 10 -42.35 20.18 -18.33
CA VAL A 10 -42.32 18.94 -19.13
C VAL A 10 -41.05 18.07 -19.20
N CYS A 11 -41.27 16.78 -18.92
CA CYS A 11 -40.41 15.62 -19.12
C CYS A 11 -39.54 15.63 -20.39
N LEU A 12 -38.29 15.18 -20.23
CA LEU A 12 -37.61 14.37 -21.23
C LEU A 12 -36.86 13.25 -20.51
N LEU A 13 -37.29 12.00 -20.73
CA LEU A 13 -36.44 10.84 -20.48
C LEU A 13 -35.17 10.99 -21.33
N MET A 14 -34.02 11.15 -20.69
CA MET A 14 -32.74 10.84 -21.30
C MET A 14 -32.03 9.78 -20.47
N LEU A 15 -31.78 8.66 -21.13
CA LEU A 15 -30.85 7.63 -20.72
C LEU A 15 -29.48 8.29 -20.54
N VAL A 16 -29.07 8.60 -19.30
CA VAL A 16 -27.70 9.03 -19.05
C VAL A 16 -26.85 7.77 -18.93
N MET A 17 -26.25 7.36 -20.05
CA MET A 17 -24.94 6.75 -19.98
C MET A 17 -24.05 7.71 -19.20
N VAL A 18 -23.49 7.28 -18.08
CA VAL A 18 -22.41 8.00 -17.40
C VAL A 18 -21.20 7.96 -18.34
N ARG A 19 -21.16 8.90 -19.29
CA ARG A 19 -19.93 9.33 -19.92
C ARG A 19 -19.03 9.79 -18.78
N GLY A 20 -17.85 9.19 -18.67
CA GLY A 20 -16.80 9.69 -17.80
C GLY A 20 -16.67 11.19 -18.04
N GLU A 21 -16.74 11.97 -16.96
CA GLU A 21 -16.41 13.38 -17.03
C GLU A 21 -15.01 13.48 -17.64
N GLU A 22 -14.92 14.10 -18.81
CA GLU A 22 -13.66 14.57 -19.35
C GLU A 22 -13.02 15.42 -18.25
N VAL A 23 -11.90 14.93 -17.73
CA VAL A 23 -10.96 15.77 -16.99
C VAL A 23 -10.73 16.98 -17.88
N LYS A 24 -11.07 18.17 -17.37
CA LYS A 24 -10.71 19.45 -17.99
C LYS A 24 -9.19 19.43 -18.19
N VAL A 25 -8.75 19.01 -19.37
CA VAL A 25 -7.39 19.25 -19.85
C VAL A 25 -7.20 20.74 -19.70
N LEU A 26 -6.17 21.15 -18.95
CA LEU A 26 -5.70 22.52 -18.89
C LEU A 26 -5.69 23.06 -20.33
N ASN A 27 -6.63 23.93 -20.68
CA ASN A 27 -6.88 24.43 -22.05
C ASN A 27 -5.57 24.87 -22.73
N GLY A 28 -4.87 23.95 -23.39
CA GLY A 28 -3.60 24.17 -24.08
C GLY A 28 -2.46 24.79 -23.26
N LYS A 29 -2.64 25.09 -21.96
CA LYS A 29 -1.60 25.72 -21.14
C LYS A 29 -0.63 24.66 -20.64
N LYS A 30 0.56 24.62 -21.26
CA LYS A 30 1.73 23.95 -20.68
C LYS A 30 1.96 24.52 -19.28
N LEU A 31 2.07 23.63 -18.30
CA LEU A 31 2.52 24.03 -16.96
C LEU A 31 4.00 24.40 -17.06
N GLU A 32 4.37 25.51 -16.43
CA GLU A 32 5.77 25.91 -16.28
C GLU A 32 6.51 24.86 -15.44
N THR A 33 7.40 24.09 -16.05
CA THR A 33 8.14 23.01 -15.37
C THR A 33 9.47 23.48 -14.79
N GLY A 34 9.85 24.75 -14.99
CA GLY A 34 11.15 25.27 -14.59
C GLY A 34 12.32 24.57 -15.28
N GLY A 35 12.11 24.01 -16.48
CA GLY A 35 13.11 23.23 -17.22
C GLY A 35 13.24 21.77 -16.76
N LEU A 36 12.43 21.33 -15.79
CA LEU A 36 12.40 19.93 -15.37
C LEU A 36 11.58 19.09 -16.35
N SER A 37 12.13 17.93 -16.68
CA SER A 37 11.48 16.86 -17.45
C SER A 37 12.06 15.53 -17.02
N ARG A 38 11.51 14.41 -17.48
CA ARG A 38 12.12 13.08 -17.24
C ARG A 38 13.58 13.00 -17.72
N ASN A 39 13.95 13.75 -18.75
CA ASN A 39 15.32 13.79 -19.26
C ASN A 39 16.29 14.56 -18.34
N SER A 40 15.77 15.33 -17.39
CA SER A 40 16.58 16.03 -16.38
C SER A 40 17.07 15.11 -15.27
N PHE A 41 16.63 13.84 -15.24
CA PHE A 41 16.98 12.84 -14.24
C PHE A 41 17.75 11.67 -14.87
N PRO A 42 18.54 10.91 -14.09
CA PRO A 42 19.23 9.72 -14.59
C PRO A 42 18.28 8.75 -15.30
N LYS A 43 18.77 8.06 -16.34
CA LYS A 43 17.98 7.04 -17.02
C LYS A 43 17.51 5.98 -16.00
N GLY A 44 16.20 5.72 -15.98
CA GLY A 44 15.58 4.79 -15.04
C GLY A 44 15.21 5.39 -13.69
N PHE A 45 15.28 6.72 -13.51
CA PHE A 45 14.80 7.40 -12.32
C PHE A 45 13.28 7.24 -12.17
N VAL A 46 12.84 6.83 -10.98
CA VAL A 46 11.46 6.47 -10.66
C VAL A 46 10.75 7.63 -9.98
N PHE A 47 9.64 8.08 -10.54
CA PHE A 47 8.72 9.00 -9.90
C PHE A 47 7.54 8.24 -9.31
N GLY A 48 7.41 8.25 -7.99
CA GLY A 48 6.28 7.60 -7.31
C GLY A 48 5.35 8.57 -6.61
N THR A 49 4.15 8.10 -6.32
CA THR A 49 3.25 8.72 -5.32
C THR A 49 3.12 7.79 -4.11
N ALA A 50 2.71 8.35 -2.97
CA ALA A 50 2.57 7.59 -1.75
C ALA A 50 1.29 7.93 -1.00
N THR A 51 0.71 6.93 -0.35
CA THR A 51 -0.41 7.08 0.58
C THR A 51 -0.17 6.28 1.86
N SER A 52 -1.04 6.49 2.85
CA SER A 52 -1.18 5.59 3.99
C SER A 52 -2.64 5.19 4.15
N ALA A 53 -2.85 3.97 4.63
CA ALA A 53 -4.16 3.32 4.68
C ALA A 53 -5.23 4.19 5.33
N TYR A 54 -4.96 4.74 6.52
CA TYR A 54 -5.95 5.54 7.24
C TYR A 54 -6.31 6.83 6.50
N GLN A 55 -5.38 7.41 5.76
CA GLN A 55 -5.58 8.66 5.04
C GLN A 55 -6.41 8.50 3.77
N VAL A 56 -6.46 7.30 3.17
CA VAL A 56 -7.10 7.13 1.85
C VAL A 56 -8.13 6.03 1.75
N GLU A 57 -8.02 4.93 2.51
CA GLU A 57 -8.89 3.76 2.30
C GLU A 57 -10.35 4.03 2.65
N GLY A 58 -10.61 4.71 3.77
CA GLY A 58 -11.95 4.73 4.36
C GLY A 58 -12.35 3.35 4.87
N MET A 59 -13.66 3.07 4.90
CA MET A 59 -14.19 1.79 5.37
C MET A 59 -13.65 1.44 6.76
N ALA A 60 -13.63 2.44 7.64
CA ALA A 60 -12.93 2.37 8.91
C ALA A 60 -13.56 1.35 9.89
N ASP A 61 -14.87 1.21 9.88
CA ASP A 61 -15.64 0.30 10.73
C ASP A 61 -16.35 -0.81 9.93
N LYS A 62 -15.98 -0.98 8.66
CA LYS A 62 -16.62 -1.90 7.72
C LYS A 62 -15.73 -3.08 7.37
N ASP A 63 -16.35 -4.13 6.84
CA ASP A 63 -15.70 -5.39 6.41
C ASP A 63 -14.74 -5.99 7.45
N GLY A 64 -15.11 -5.86 8.72
CA GLY A 64 -14.39 -6.44 9.84
C GLY A 64 -13.10 -5.70 10.19
N ARG A 65 -12.85 -4.49 9.67
CA ARG A 65 -11.76 -3.65 10.19
C ARG A 65 -12.05 -3.26 11.64
N GLY A 66 -11.10 -3.53 12.53
CA GLY A 66 -11.11 -3.01 13.89
C GLY A 66 -10.60 -1.57 13.95
N PRO A 67 -10.84 -0.84 15.05
CA PRO A 67 -10.36 0.52 15.20
C PRO A 67 -8.83 0.55 15.28
N SER A 68 -8.19 1.49 14.60
CA SER A 68 -6.79 1.86 14.83
C SER A 68 -6.70 2.93 15.94
N ILE A 69 -5.47 3.30 16.33
CA ILE A 69 -5.29 4.40 17.28
C ILE A 69 -5.83 5.71 16.74
N TRP A 70 -5.76 5.92 15.42
CA TRP A 70 -6.25 7.14 14.81
C TRP A 70 -7.76 7.23 14.95
N ASP A 71 -8.50 6.15 14.73
CA ASP A 71 -9.97 6.09 14.90
C ASP A 71 -10.41 6.56 16.29
N ILE A 72 -9.64 6.21 17.33
CA ILE A 72 -9.91 6.62 18.71
C ILE A 72 -9.42 8.04 18.98
N PHE A 73 -8.22 8.37 18.50
CA PHE A 73 -7.56 9.64 18.77
C PHE A 73 -8.32 10.84 18.18
N ILE A 74 -8.87 10.68 16.97
CA ILE A 74 -9.61 11.75 16.28
C ILE A 74 -11.00 12.01 16.88
N GLN A 75 -11.55 11.09 17.68
CA GLN A 75 -12.84 11.29 18.33
C GLN A 75 -12.77 12.37 19.42
N LYS A 76 -11.57 12.71 19.89
CA LYS A 76 -11.38 13.82 20.83
C LYS A 76 -11.62 15.15 20.10
N PRO A 77 -12.63 15.95 20.49
CA PRO A 77 -12.93 17.22 19.82
C PRO A 77 -11.74 18.18 19.83
N GLY A 78 -11.53 18.87 18.72
CA GLY A 78 -10.48 19.88 18.56
C GLY A 78 -9.09 19.33 18.25
N ILE A 79 -8.91 18.00 18.13
CA ILE A 79 -7.63 17.39 17.71
C ILE A 79 -7.45 17.44 16.19
N VAL A 80 -8.53 17.25 15.43
CA VAL A 80 -8.52 17.36 13.98
C VAL A 80 -9.26 18.64 13.58
N ALA A 81 -8.76 19.33 12.56
CA ALA A 81 -9.44 20.48 11.99
C ALA A 81 -10.89 20.11 11.64
N ASN A 82 -11.84 20.93 12.11
CA ASN A 82 -13.28 20.70 11.93
C ASN A 82 -13.78 19.33 12.42
N ASN A 83 -13.05 18.67 13.34
CA ASN A 83 -13.33 17.31 13.82
C ASN A 83 -13.47 16.28 12.68
N GLY A 84 -12.67 16.45 11.61
CA GLY A 84 -12.66 15.53 10.48
C GLY A 84 -12.29 14.09 10.86
N THR A 85 -12.78 13.12 10.08
CA THR A 85 -12.57 11.69 10.34
C THR A 85 -11.96 10.94 9.16
N GLY A 86 -11.35 9.79 9.46
CA GLY A 86 -10.88 8.82 8.45
C GLY A 86 -11.92 7.75 8.12
N GLU A 87 -13.19 7.96 8.47
CA GLU A 87 -14.25 6.96 8.29
C GLU A 87 -14.46 6.62 6.81
N VAL A 88 -14.52 7.67 5.99
CA VAL A 88 -14.61 7.59 4.53
C VAL A 88 -13.27 7.91 3.88
N SER A 89 -12.48 8.82 4.44
CA SER A 89 -11.24 9.33 3.83
C SER A 89 -11.46 9.77 2.37
N VAL A 90 -10.86 9.10 1.38
CA VAL A 90 -11.19 9.28 -0.05
C VAL A 90 -11.73 8.01 -0.69
N ASP A 91 -12.17 7.06 0.13
CA ASP A 91 -12.77 5.78 -0.26
C ASP A 91 -11.98 4.96 -1.28
N GLN A 92 -10.65 4.99 -1.19
CA GLN A 92 -9.79 4.16 -2.02
C GLN A 92 -10.14 2.67 -1.87
N TYR A 93 -10.74 2.24 -0.75
CA TYR A 93 -11.19 0.86 -0.57
C TYR A 93 -12.07 0.35 -1.72
N HIS A 94 -12.96 1.20 -2.24
CA HIS A 94 -13.79 0.88 -3.40
C HIS A 94 -13.22 1.43 -4.71
N HIS A 95 -12.47 2.54 -4.65
CA HIS A 95 -11.99 3.27 -5.82
C HIS A 95 -10.55 2.96 -6.25
N TYR A 96 -9.88 2.00 -5.60
CA TYR A 96 -8.47 1.68 -5.85
C TYR A 96 -8.13 1.44 -7.33
N LYS A 97 -9.03 0.86 -8.12
CA LYS A 97 -8.80 0.69 -9.55
C LYS A 97 -8.68 2.03 -10.27
N GLY A 98 -9.61 2.95 -9.99
CA GLY A 98 -9.63 4.30 -10.53
C GLY A 98 -8.41 5.11 -10.09
N ASP A 99 -7.98 4.96 -8.83
CA ASP A 99 -6.80 5.65 -8.30
C ASP A 99 -5.50 5.15 -8.95
N ILE A 100 -5.37 3.83 -9.14
CA ILE A 100 -4.23 3.24 -9.83
C ILE A 100 -4.24 3.62 -11.32
N ASP A 101 -5.42 3.67 -11.96
CA ASP A 101 -5.58 4.16 -13.34
C ASP A 101 -5.19 5.64 -13.46
N LEU A 102 -5.60 6.47 -12.49
CA LEU A 102 -5.28 7.89 -12.42
C LEU A 102 -3.77 8.10 -12.27
N MET A 103 -3.13 7.45 -11.29
CA MET A 103 -1.68 7.50 -11.10
C MET A 103 -0.94 7.20 -12.40
N GLN A 104 -1.42 6.18 -13.12
CA GLN A 104 -0.84 5.79 -14.39
C GLN A 104 -1.06 6.84 -15.50
N SER A 105 -2.24 7.46 -15.56
CA SER A 105 -2.54 8.55 -16.50
C SER A 105 -1.68 9.81 -16.24
N LEU A 106 -1.25 10.01 -14.99
CA LEU A 106 -0.37 11.09 -14.56
C LEU A 106 1.12 10.81 -14.82
N ASN A 107 1.45 9.67 -15.43
CA ASN A 107 2.80 9.22 -15.71
C ASN A 107 3.65 9.00 -14.44
N PHE A 108 3.08 8.50 -13.34
CA PHE A 108 3.89 8.00 -12.23
C PHE A 108 4.33 6.55 -12.46
N ASP A 109 5.52 6.23 -11.99
CA ASP A 109 6.21 4.94 -12.13
C ASP A 109 5.95 3.99 -10.94
N ALA A 110 5.66 4.54 -9.77
CA ALA A 110 5.54 3.78 -8.53
C ALA A 110 4.40 4.24 -7.62
N TYR A 111 3.83 3.29 -6.89
CA TYR A 111 2.90 3.55 -5.80
C TYR A 111 3.39 2.94 -4.51
N ARG A 112 3.60 3.76 -3.49
CA ARG A 112 3.83 3.30 -2.13
C ARG A 112 2.54 3.41 -1.33
N PHE A 113 2.06 2.33 -0.74
CA PHE A 113 0.92 2.34 0.18
C PHE A 113 1.25 1.58 1.46
N SER A 114 0.50 1.80 2.53
CA SER A 114 0.62 1.02 3.76
C SER A 114 -0.56 0.04 3.88
N ILE A 115 -0.34 -1.09 4.56
CA ILE A 115 -1.41 -2.02 4.93
C ILE A 115 -1.97 -1.60 6.30
N SER A 116 -3.29 -1.47 6.41
CA SER A 116 -3.97 -1.21 7.68
C SER A 116 -3.94 -2.46 8.54
N TRP A 117 -3.16 -2.40 9.62
CA TRP A 117 -3.08 -3.48 10.60
C TRP A 117 -4.45 -3.92 11.10
N SER A 118 -5.25 -2.96 11.56
CA SER A 118 -6.55 -3.23 12.15
C SER A 118 -7.55 -3.76 11.13
N ARG A 119 -7.24 -3.69 9.83
CA ARG A 119 -8.00 -4.35 8.78
C ARG A 119 -7.61 -5.82 8.61
N ILE A 120 -6.36 -6.21 8.88
CA ILE A 120 -5.87 -7.60 8.85
C ILE A 120 -6.15 -8.32 10.18
N PHE A 121 -5.83 -7.67 11.29
CA PHE A 121 -6.05 -8.15 12.65
C PHE A 121 -6.89 -7.12 13.41
N PRO A 122 -8.22 -7.30 13.47
CA PRO A 122 -9.13 -6.31 14.05
C PRO A 122 -8.84 -6.00 15.51
N GLU A 123 -8.41 -7.02 16.27
CA GLU A 123 -8.01 -6.91 17.67
C GLU A 123 -6.51 -6.64 17.84
N GLY A 124 -5.81 -6.25 16.77
CA GLY A 124 -4.36 -6.08 16.74
C GLY A 124 -3.55 -7.39 16.74
N VAL A 125 -4.15 -8.49 17.19
CA VAL A 125 -3.55 -9.84 17.18
C VAL A 125 -4.63 -10.91 16.97
N GLY A 126 -4.20 -12.15 16.72
CA GLY A 126 -5.09 -13.31 16.75
C GLY A 126 -5.87 -13.51 15.45
N LYS A 127 -7.20 -13.38 15.51
CA LYS A 127 -8.07 -13.77 14.39
C LYS A 127 -7.83 -12.87 13.16
N VAL A 128 -7.40 -13.49 12.06
CA VAL A 128 -7.25 -12.81 10.77
C VAL A 128 -8.63 -12.46 10.20
N ASN A 129 -8.76 -11.21 9.75
CA ASN A 129 -9.86 -10.78 8.91
C ASN A 129 -9.55 -11.04 7.43
N TRP A 130 -10.05 -12.17 6.94
CA TRP A 130 -9.82 -12.58 5.55
C TRP A 130 -10.44 -11.63 4.51
N LYS A 131 -11.45 -10.82 4.86
CA LYS A 131 -11.94 -9.77 3.96
C LYS A 131 -10.93 -8.64 3.77
N GLY A 132 -10.24 -8.27 4.84
CA GLY A 132 -9.12 -7.33 4.80
C GLY A 132 -7.98 -7.84 3.93
N VAL A 133 -7.57 -9.10 4.14
CA VAL A 133 -6.58 -9.77 3.28
C VAL A 133 -7.02 -9.78 1.82
N ALA A 134 -8.29 -10.12 1.55
CA ALA A 134 -8.83 -10.14 0.20
C ALA A 134 -8.81 -8.75 -0.47
N TYR A 135 -9.03 -7.67 0.28
CA TYR A 135 -8.88 -6.31 -0.25
C TYR A 135 -7.45 -6.02 -0.69
N TYR A 136 -6.45 -6.25 0.17
CA TYR A 136 -5.06 -6.00 -0.20
C TYR A 136 -4.60 -6.90 -1.33
N ASN A 137 -5.03 -8.17 -1.36
CA ASN A 137 -4.77 -9.05 -2.51
C ASN A 137 -5.39 -8.46 -3.78
N ARG A 138 -6.64 -8.01 -3.77
CA ARG A 138 -7.26 -7.38 -4.95
C ARG A 138 -6.51 -6.12 -5.41
N LEU A 139 -6.04 -5.29 -4.47
CA LEU A 139 -5.22 -4.11 -4.78
C LEU A 139 -3.89 -4.53 -5.41
N ILE A 140 -3.14 -5.42 -4.76
CA ILE A 140 -1.84 -5.92 -5.21
C ILE A 140 -1.98 -6.64 -6.56
N ASP A 141 -2.94 -7.55 -6.70
CA ASP A 141 -3.20 -8.28 -7.95
C ASP A 141 -3.56 -7.31 -9.08
N TYR A 142 -4.34 -6.27 -8.80
CA TYR A 142 -4.64 -5.24 -9.78
C TYR A 142 -3.38 -4.45 -10.15
N MET A 143 -2.57 -4.05 -9.18
CA MET A 143 -1.28 -3.40 -9.43
C MET A 143 -0.32 -4.28 -10.23
N LEU A 144 -0.22 -5.58 -9.92
CA LEU A 144 0.63 -6.55 -10.62
C LEU A 144 0.15 -6.79 -12.06
N LYS A 145 -1.17 -6.86 -12.30
CA LYS A 145 -1.71 -6.83 -13.66
C LYS A 145 -1.29 -5.56 -14.39
N ARG A 146 -1.18 -4.44 -13.66
CA ARG A 146 -0.63 -3.21 -14.20
C ARG A 146 0.89 -3.23 -14.33
N VAL A 147 1.65 -4.12 -13.70
CA VAL A 147 3.10 -4.27 -13.95
C VAL A 147 3.35 -4.81 -15.35
N THR A 148 2.59 -5.82 -15.81
CA THR A 148 2.65 -6.27 -17.22
C THR A 148 2.21 -5.17 -18.18
N TYR A 149 1.17 -4.42 -17.83
CA TYR A 149 0.78 -3.23 -18.59
C TYR A 149 1.87 -2.14 -18.58
N ILE A 150 2.55 -1.92 -17.45
CA ILE A 150 3.60 -0.91 -17.28
C ILE A 150 4.81 -1.28 -18.14
N LYS A 151 5.16 -2.57 -18.15
CA LYS A 151 6.12 -3.17 -19.08
C LYS A 151 5.76 -2.85 -20.53
N GLU A 152 4.55 -3.20 -20.96
CA GLU A 152 4.11 -3.09 -22.36
C GLU A 152 3.89 -1.63 -22.82
N ARG A 153 3.43 -0.75 -21.93
CA ARG A 153 2.98 0.61 -22.27
C ARG A 153 4.01 1.71 -22.03
N TYR A 154 4.88 1.55 -21.03
CA TYR A 154 5.85 2.57 -20.59
C TYR A 154 7.31 2.15 -20.83
N GLY A 155 7.53 1.15 -21.68
CA GLY A 155 8.88 0.71 -22.03
C GLY A 155 9.61 0.08 -20.85
N ASN A 156 8.87 -0.60 -19.97
CA ASN A 156 9.44 -1.37 -18.86
C ASN A 156 10.27 -0.54 -17.86
N PRO A 157 9.64 0.41 -17.15
CA PRO A 157 10.31 1.24 -16.16
C PRO A 157 10.78 0.42 -14.96
N THR A 158 11.80 0.96 -14.30
CA THR A 158 12.40 0.37 -13.11
C THR A 158 11.42 0.35 -11.94
N VAL A 159 11.20 -0.82 -11.35
CA VAL A 159 10.31 -1.05 -10.19
C VAL A 159 11.12 -1.49 -8.98
N ILE A 160 10.76 -0.99 -7.80
CA ILE A 160 11.29 -1.42 -6.50
C ILE A 160 10.13 -1.79 -5.59
N LEU A 161 10.16 -3.01 -5.03
CA LEU A 161 9.23 -3.39 -3.96
C LEU A 161 9.78 -2.88 -2.63
N SER A 162 9.26 -1.77 -2.14
CA SER A 162 9.84 -1.02 -1.01
C SER A 162 9.53 -1.61 0.36
N GLU A 163 8.46 -2.40 0.52
CA GLU A 163 8.10 -3.08 1.77
C GLU A 163 7.36 -4.40 1.46
N ASN A 164 7.84 -5.52 1.98
CA ASN A 164 7.11 -6.80 1.98
C ASN A 164 7.51 -7.61 3.21
N GLY A 165 6.55 -8.18 3.94
CA GLY A 165 6.83 -8.93 5.16
C GLY A 165 5.60 -9.43 5.87
N MET A 166 5.83 -10.20 6.94
CA MET A 166 4.79 -10.69 7.85
C MET A 166 5.26 -10.66 9.30
N ASP A 167 4.32 -10.51 10.23
CA ASP A 167 4.59 -10.53 11.66
C ASP A 167 4.46 -11.90 12.31
N ASP A 168 5.18 -12.06 13.42
CA ASP A 168 4.88 -13.05 14.44
C ASP A 168 4.31 -12.39 15.72
N PRO A 169 3.51 -13.11 16.52
CA PRO A 169 3.10 -12.67 17.84
C PRO A 169 4.32 -12.36 18.75
N GLY A 170 4.27 -11.25 19.47
CA GLY A 170 5.37 -10.80 20.33
C GLY A 170 5.57 -11.61 21.60
N ASN A 171 4.62 -12.49 21.95
CA ASN A 171 4.68 -13.38 23.10
C ASN A 171 5.34 -14.75 22.81
N LEU A 172 5.88 -14.95 21.59
CA LEU A 172 6.63 -16.15 21.27
C LEU A 172 7.86 -16.27 22.18
N THR A 173 8.17 -17.51 22.59
CA THR A 173 9.46 -17.80 23.22
C THR A 173 10.59 -17.52 22.24
N PHE A 174 11.76 -17.15 22.74
CA PHE A 174 12.95 -16.89 21.91
C PHE A 174 13.19 -18.01 20.88
N ALA A 175 13.12 -19.27 21.32
CA ALA A 175 13.31 -20.45 20.46
C ALA A 175 12.29 -20.56 19.32
N LYS A 176 11.05 -20.08 19.51
CA LYS A 176 10.03 -20.02 18.45
C LYS A 176 10.22 -18.80 17.56
N ALA A 177 10.51 -17.64 18.14
CA ALA A 177 10.67 -16.39 17.41
C ALA A 177 11.84 -16.43 16.42
N VAL A 178 12.92 -17.16 16.72
CA VAL A 178 14.06 -17.32 15.79
C VAL A 178 13.87 -18.43 14.75
N LYS A 179 12.89 -19.33 14.93
CA LYS A 179 12.57 -20.45 14.01
C LYS A 179 11.33 -20.14 13.16
N ASP A 180 11.33 -18.98 12.51
CA ASP A 180 10.22 -18.39 11.77
C ASP A 180 10.00 -18.98 10.35
N THR A 181 9.75 -20.29 10.29
CA THR A 181 9.53 -21.01 9.02
C THR A 181 8.33 -20.50 8.21
N THR A 182 7.29 -19.98 8.88
CA THR A 182 6.16 -19.31 8.21
C THR A 182 6.62 -18.08 7.43
N ARG A 183 7.51 -17.25 7.99
CA ARG A 183 8.08 -16.08 7.32
C ARG A 183 8.93 -16.47 6.12
N ILE A 184 9.67 -17.59 6.20
CA ILE A 184 10.39 -18.14 5.04
C ILE A 184 9.42 -18.55 3.93
N ASN A 185 8.33 -19.26 4.27
CA ASN A 185 7.34 -19.68 3.28
C ASN A 185 6.63 -18.48 2.63
N TYR A 186 6.31 -17.46 3.43
CA TYR A 186 5.78 -16.18 2.95
C TYR A 186 6.72 -15.55 1.91
N TYR A 187 7.99 -15.35 2.27
CA TYR A 187 8.96 -14.76 1.36
C TYR A 187 9.21 -15.62 0.12
N ARG A 188 9.33 -16.94 0.26
CA ARG A 188 9.50 -17.85 -0.88
C ARG A 188 8.34 -17.72 -1.88
N SER A 189 7.11 -17.61 -1.38
CA SER A 189 5.93 -17.44 -2.24
C SER A 189 5.94 -16.08 -2.95
N TYR A 190 6.06 -14.98 -2.21
CA TYR A 190 5.96 -13.63 -2.78
C TYR A 190 7.14 -13.28 -3.68
N ILE A 191 8.36 -13.68 -3.30
CA ILE A 191 9.55 -13.53 -4.16
C ILE A 191 9.46 -14.47 -5.36
N GLY A 192 8.82 -15.64 -5.24
CA GLY A 192 8.53 -16.53 -6.36
C GLY A 192 7.61 -15.89 -7.40
N GLU A 193 6.51 -15.25 -6.96
CA GLU A 193 5.63 -14.50 -7.87
C GLU A 193 6.31 -13.26 -8.45
N LEU A 194 7.12 -12.55 -7.65
CA LEU A 194 7.93 -11.44 -8.16
C LEU A 194 8.92 -11.90 -9.23
N LYS A 195 9.54 -13.08 -9.02
CA LYS A 195 10.43 -13.69 -9.99
C LYS A 195 9.68 -14.06 -11.27
N LYS A 196 8.46 -14.62 -11.20
CA LYS A 196 7.66 -14.87 -12.41
C LYS A 196 7.41 -13.58 -13.18
N ALA A 197 7.05 -12.49 -12.50
CA ALA A 197 6.88 -11.19 -13.15
C ALA A 197 8.19 -10.69 -13.81
N ILE A 198 9.34 -10.89 -13.17
CA ILE A 198 10.66 -10.55 -13.75
C ILE A 198 10.99 -11.44 -14.95
N ASP A 199 10.75 -12.75 -14.85
CA ASP A 199 10.97 -13.72 -15.94
C ASP A 199 10.04 -13.43 -17.13
N ASP A 200 8.82 -12.95 -16.85
CA ASP A 200 7.87 -12.43 -17.83
C ASP A 200 8.25 -11.03 -18.34
N GLY A 201 9.40 -10.49 -17.92
CA GLY A 201 10.03 -9.30 -18.47
C GLY A 201 9.72 -8.00 -17.73
N ALA A 202 9.22 -8.01 -16.50
CA ALA A 202 9.10 -6.80 -15.68
C ALA A 202 10.47 -6.31 -15.17
N ASN A 203 10.77 -5.02 -15.32
CA ASN A 203 12.01 -4.39 -14.87
C ASN A 203 11.97 -4.07 -13.36
N VAL A 204 11.84 -5.11 -12.53
CA VAL A 204 11.98 -4.99 -11.07
C VAL A 204 13.46 -5.11 -10.70
N VAL A 205 14.02 -4.06 -10.09
CA VAL A 205 15.46 -3.99 -9.75
C VAL A 205 15.74 -4.06 -8.25
N GLY A 206 14.70 -4.03 -7.42
CA GLY A 206 14.86 -3.95 -5.97
C GLY A 206 13.72 -4.58 -5.19
N TYR A 207 14.09 -5.15 -4.05
CA TYR A 207 13.19 -5.76 -3.08
C TYR A 207 13.67 -5.42 -1.66
N PHE A 208 12.76 -4.99 -0.80
CA PHE A 208 13.04 -4.62 0.58
C PHE A 208 12.13 -5.40 1.54
N ALA A 209 12.77 -6.22 2.38
CA ALA A 209 12.07 -6.96 3.44
C ALA A 209 11.67 -6.00 4.57
N TRP A 210 10.37 -5.89 4.83
CA TRP A 210 9.85 -5.27 6.04
C TRP A 210 9.81 -6.34 7.16
N SER A 211 10.61 -6.25 8.21
CA SER A 211 11.62 -5.24 8.51
C SER A 211 12.98 -5.89 8.77
N LEU A 212 14.04 -5.09 8.84
CA LEU A 212 15.33 -5.58 9.32
C LEU A 212 15.21 -6.06 10.78
N LEU A 213 14.65 -5.23 11.65
CA LEU A 213 14.57 -5.45 13.08
C LEU A 213 13.11 -5.57 13.53
N ASP A 214 12.85 -6.43 14.51
CA ASP A 214 11.67 -6.28 15.36
C ASP A 214 11.68 -4.86 15.92
N ASN A 215 10.56 -4.16 15.77
CA ASN A 215 10.49 -2.73 16.00
C ASN A 215 9.24 -2.37 16.82
N PHE A 216 9.01 -1.08 17.05
CA PHE A 216 7.77 -0.60 17.64
C PHE A 216 6.69 -0.53 16.55
N GLU A 217 5.76 -1.47 16.60
CA GLU A 217 4.80 -1.71 15.54
C GLU A 217 3.46 -1.04 15.86
N TRP A 218 3.47 0.29 15.84
CA TRP A 218 2.29 1.15 16.01
C TRP A 218 1.42 0.75 17.23
N ARG A 219 0.15 0.36 17.01
CA ARG A 219 -0.80 -0.02 18.07
C ARG A 219 -0.41 -1.34 18.76
N SER A 220 0.29 -2.22 18.04
CA SER A 220 0.79 -3.47 18.59
C SER A 220 2.01 -3.24 19.49
N GLY A 221 2.64 -2.05 19.43
CA GLY A 221 3.85 -1.75 20.17
C GLY A 221 4.89 -2.85 19.95
N TYR A 222 5.25 -3.55 21.02
CA TYR A 222 6.23 -4.64 20.97
C TYR A 222 5.60 -6.05 20.95
N THR A 223 4.27 -6.14 20.81
CA THR A 223 3.53 -7.40 20.73
C THR A 223 3.41 -7.94 19.31
N SER A 224 4.02 -7.28 18.32
CA SER A 224 4.14 -7.81 16.98
C SER A 224 5.53 -7.58 16.38
N ARG A 225 6.02 -8.59 15.66
CA ARG A 225 7.43 -8.75 15.31
C ARG A 225 7.61 -9.03 13.82
N PHE A 226 7.84 -7.98 13.04
CA PHE A 226 8.09 -8.05 11.59
C PHE A 226 9.54 -8.36 11.19
N GLY A 227 10.48 -8.22 12.12
CA GLY A 227 11.90 -8.26 11.79
C GLY A 227 12.35 -9.62 11.27
N ILE A 228 13.25 -9.62 10.30
CA ILE A 228 14.10 -10.81 10.03
C ILE A 228 15.16 -10.99 11.14
N VAL A 229 15.37 -9.96 11.97
CA VAL A 229 16.19 -10.00 13.19
C VAL A 229 15.31 -9.78 14.41
N TYR A 230 15.33 -10.74 15.32
CA TYR A 230 14.68 -10.63 16.61
C TYR A 230 15.40 -9.60 17.50
N VAL A 231 14.64 -8.74 18.17
CA VAL A 231 15.16 -7.80 19.17
C VAL A 231 14.60 -8.16 20.54
N ASP A 232 15.48 -8.45 21.49
CA ASP A 232 15.09 -8.53 22.90
C ASP A 232 14.86 -7.11 23.42
N TYR A 233 13.60 -6.71 23.64
CA TYR A 233 13.28 -5.35 24.07
C TYR A 233 13.76 -5.01 25.49
N LYS A 234 14.17 -6.00 26.31
CA LYS A 234 14.77 -5.75 27.63
C LYS A 234 16.25 -5.40 27.53
N THR A 235 16.97 -6.12 26.67
CA THR A 235 18.44 -6.01 26.57
C THR A 235 18.91 -5.27 25.31
N LEU A 236 18.00 -5.01 24.38
CA LEU A 236 18.24 -4.54 23.02
C LEU A 236 19.19 -5.43 22.21
N LYS A 237 19.41 -6.69 22.61
CA LYS A 237 20.24 -7.62 21.82
C LYS A 237 19.51 -8.05 20.55
N ARG A 238 20.28 -8.23 19.47
CA ARG A 238 19.79 -8.58 18.12
C ARG A 238 20.17 -10.01 17.78
N TYR A 239 19.22 -10.79 17.28
CA TYR A 239 19.39 -12.19 16.94
C TYR A 239 18.78 -12.48 15.56
N PRO A 240 19.59 -12.75 14.52
CA PRO A 240 19.06 -13.13 13.22
C PRO A 240 18.12 -14.35 13.32
N LYS A 241 16.93 -14.25 12.71
CA LYS A 241 15.97 -15.37 12.63
C LYS A 241 16.34 -16.28 11.44
N MET A 242 15.68 -17.43 11.33
CA MET A 242 15.82 -18.33 10.19
C MET A 242 15.52 -17.62 8.86
N SER A 243 14.59 -16.66 8.81
CA SER A 243 14.36 -15.85 7.61
C SER A 243 15.56 -14.98 7.21
N ALA A 244 16.35 -14.47 8.17
CA ALA A 244 17.58 -13.74 7.87
C ALA A 244 18.65 -14.66 7.27
N TYR A 245 18.80 -15.89 7.78
CA TYR A 245 19.70 -16.89 7.20
C TYR A 245 19.22 -17.39 5.83
N TRP A 246 17.91 -17.45 5.62
CA TRP A 246 17.34 -17.72 4.29
C TRP A 246 17.69 -16.60 3.30
N PHE A 247 17.53 -15.32 3.69
CA PHE A 247 18.00 -14.19 2.88
C PHE A 247 19.52 -14.26 2.65
N GLN A 248 20.33 -14.56 3.68
CA GLN A 248 21.78 -14.74 3.52
C GLN A 248 22.11 -15.81 2.47
N SER A 249 21.35 -16.91 2.46
CA SER A 249 21.57 -18.03 1.53
C SER A 249 21.25 -17.63 0.08
N ILE A 250 20.08 -17.02 -0.16
CA ILE A 250 19.69 -16.62 -1.53
C ILE A 250 20.47 -15.40 -2.05
N LEU A 251 21.07 -14.60 -1.16
CA LEU A 251 21.90 -13.44 -1.50
C LEU A 251 23.39 -13.76 -1.54
N SER A 252 23.79 -14.99 -1.17
CA SER A 252 25.19 -15.41 -1.25
C SER A 252 25.65 -15.42 -2.71
N ARG A 253 26.73 -14.68 -2.99
CA ARG A 253 27.35 -14.68 -4.31
C ARG A 253 28.29 -15.88 -4.41
N ALA A 254 28.35 -16.51 -5.58
CA ALA A 254 29.44 -17.43 -5.88
C ALA A 254 30.77 -16.70 -5.67
N LYS A 255 31.72 -17.35 -5.00
CA LYS A 255 33.10 -16.85 -4.99
C LYS A 255 33.63 -17.03 -6.41
N ASN A 256 33.73 -15.93 -7.14
CA ASN A 256 34.55 -15.88 -8.35
C ASN A 256 36.02 -16.01 -7.98
#